data_AF-A0A5B7TJH5-F1
#
_entry.id   AF-A0A5B7TJH5-F1
#
_cell.length_a   1.000
_cell.length_b   1.000
_cell.length_c   1.000
_cell.angle_alpha   90.00
_cell.angle_beta   90.00
_cell.angle_gamma   90.00
#
_symmetry.space_group_name_H-M   'P 1'
#
loop_
_entity.id
_entity.type
_entity.pdbx_description
1 polymer ?
#
loop_
_entity_poly.entity_id
_entity_poly.type
_entity_poly.pdbx_seq_one_letter_code
_entity_poly.pdbx_strand_id
1 'polypeptide(L)'
;MGCTLFYYIKLKSKCTFEDIVSIVKNHAKSFKCIVNIKDNKIEINFLNGKSEPLILSLENDKIEDFFKWNGDDEEYYRILDMFIGLKPLFKSYKIWDDFGIWDNYIIQNKPCKIIKRYSLTDKEQKLLQRIIDNTKKEYSQTEIEILHIMYHYKEIAPFSKNICRIIVQDFIKIFDIKTMTSKKLEQIINAANEVNWFDGYLDFTKENYMFEFIYIVVAIWINFCFSYKNKGLVKELPFNIRGLESSKLAAIYGITSNFLNCHSGTINSKHAEMNKFVAKSLSCSNPFFLSQLGAETELILLFSILDYLGFRYDVEM
;
A
#
# COMPACT_ATOMS: atom_id res chain seq x y z
N MET A 1 11.83 -4.83 16.10
CA MET A 1 10.60 -4.03 15.93
C MET A 1 9.57 -4.61 16.89
N GLY A 2 8.71 -3.81 17.50
CA GLY A 2 7.63 -4.30 18.37
C GLY A 2 6.28 -4.07 17.70
N CYS A 3 5.31 -4.96 17.91
CA CYS A 3 3.98 -4.87 17.32
C CYS A 3 2.92 -5.47 18.25
N THR A 4 1.74 -4.87 18.33
CA THR A 4 0.58 -5.45 19.01
C THR A 4 -0.34 -6.11 18.00
N LEU A 5 -0.66 -7.38 18.23
CA LEU A 5 -1.65 -8.13 17.47
C LEU A 5 -2.94 -8.23 18.30
N PHE A 6 -4.05 -7.79 17.72
CA PHE A 6 -5.38 -7.90 18.32
C PHE A 6 -6.17 -8.98 17.60
N TYR A 7 -6.94 -9.78 18.34
CA TYR A 7 -7.74 -10.85 17.77
C TYR A 7 -9.11 -10.96 18.42
N TYR A 8 -10.12 -11.12 17.57
CA TYR A 8 -11.50 -11.42 17.95
C TYR A 8 -12.01 -12.56 17.06
N ILE A 9 -12.17 -13.74 17.65
CA ILE A 9 -12.52 -14.95 16.92
C ILE A 9 -13.66 -15.69 17.64
N LYS A 10 -14.66 -16.16 16.87
CA LYS A 10 -15.85 -16.85 17.39
C LYS A 10 -15.99 -18.23 16.78
N LEU A 11 -16.03 -19.28 17.59
CA LEU A 11 -15.98 -20.68 17.16
C LEU A 11 -17.26 -21.09 16.41
N LYS A 12 -17.12 -21.96 15.41
CA LYS A 12 -18.25 -22.65 14.79
C LYS A 12 -18.83 -23.67 15.77
N SER A 13 -20.15 -23.84 15.76
CA SER A 13 -20.86 -24.74 16.70
C SER A 13 -20.41 -26.21 16.66
N LYS A 14 -19.74 -26.63 15.59
CA LYS A 14 -19.22 -27.99 15.39
C LYS A 14 -17.75 -28.17 15.77
N CYS A 15 -17.06 -27.08 16.13
CA CYS A 15 -15.65 -27.09 16.49
C CYS A 15 -15.54 -26.96 18.02
N THR A 16 -14.44 -27.46 18.56
CA THR A 16 -14.16 -27.55 20.00
C THR A 16 -12.85 -26.86 20.35
N PHE A 17 -12.59 -26.66 21.66
CA PHE A 17 -11.30 -26.16 22.13
C PHE A 17 -10.13 -27.09 21.75
N GLU A 18 -10.36 -28.41 21.72
CA GLU A 18 -9.35 -29.39 21.29
C GLU A 18 -8.92 -29.19 19.84
N ASP A 19 -9.81 -28.74 18.95
CA ASP A 19 -9.45 -28.41 17.56
C ASP A 19 -8.44 -27.24 17.52
N ILE A 20 -8.63 -26.25 18.39
CA ILE A 20 -7.71 -25.11 18.55
C ILE A 20 -6.37 -25.61 19.08
N VAL A 21 -6.39 -26.41 20.14
CA VAL A 21 -5.19 -27.00 20.77
C VAL A 21 -4.36 -27.80 19.76
N SER A 22 -5.00 -28.61 18.93
CA SER A 22 -4.34 -29.42 17.90
C SER A 22 -3.54 -28.56 16.92
N ILE A 23 -4.16 -27.49 16.40
CA ILE A 23 -3.51 -26.55 15.47
C ILE A 23 -2.37 -25.82 16.17
N VAL A 24 -2.60 -25.28 17.37
CA VAL A 24 -1.58 -24.55 18.13
C VAL A 24 -0.37 -25.43 18.43
N LYS A 25 -0.57 -26.67 18.92
CA LYS A 25 0.53 -27.62 19.17
C LYS A 25 1.33 -27.90 17.91
N ASN A 26 0.68 -28.01 16.75
CA ASN A 26 1.38 -28.26 15.50
C ASN A 26 2.27 -27.08 15.10
N HIS A 27 1.76 -25.85 15.17
CA HIS A 27 2.53 -24.65 14.85
C HIS A 27 3.60 -24.34 15.90
N ALA A 28 3.33 -24.60 17.18
CA ALA A 28 4.25 -24.35 18.27
C ALA A 28 5.57 -25.13 18.18
N LYS A 29 5.60 -26.26 17.45
CA LYS A 29 6.84 -26.98 17.12
C LYS A 29 7.83 -26.13 16.33
N SER A 30 7.32 -25.14 15.58
CA SER A 30 8.15 -24.20 14.81
C SER A 30 8.61 -23.00 15.64
N PHE A 31 8.09 -22.83 16.86
CA PHE A 31 8.47 -21.74 17.75
C PHE A 31 9.51 -22.24 18.77
N LYS A 32 10.41 -21.35 19.21
CA LYS A 32 11.16 -21.60 20.44
C LYS A 32 10.27 -21.19 21.62
N CYS A 33 9.34 -22.06 22.03
CA CYS A 33 8.33 -21.74 23.05
C CYS A 33 8.04 -22.92 23.99
N ILE A 34 7.35 -22.60 25.08
CA ILE A 34 6.66 -23.56 25.96
C ILE A 34 5.16 -23.32 25.82
N VAL A 35 4.41 -24.38 25.52
CA VAL A 35 2.96 -24.32 25.43
C VAL A 35 2.34 -24.94 26.67
N ASN A 36 1.63 -24.12 27.43
CA ASN A 36 0.85 -24.53 28.59
C ASN A 36 -0.63 -24.55 28.21
N ILE A 37 -1.29 -25.69 28.40
CA ILE A 37 -2.73 -25.84 28.14
C ILE A 37 -3.39 -26.21 29.45
N LYS A 38 -4.37 -25.42 29.87
CA LYS A 38 -5.13 -25.67 31.08
C LYS A 38 -6.56 -25.18 30.89
N ASP A 39 -7.52 -26.05 31.20
CA ASP A 39 -8.94 -25.78 31.03
C ASP A 39 -9.24 -25.31 29.58
N ASN A 40 -9.87 -24.15 29.41
CA ASN A 40 -10.15 -23.53 28.11
C ASN A 40 -9.12 -22.45 27.73
N LYS A 41 -7.89 -22.53 28.24
CA LYS A 41 -6.81 -21.57 28.00
C LYS A 41 -5.57 -22.23 27.42
N ILE A 42 -5.03 -21.65 26.35
CA ILE A 42 -3.70 -21.95 25.81
C ILE A 42 -2.80 -20.76 26.08
N GLU A 43 -1.61 -20.99 26.61
CA GLU A 43 -0.60 -19.98 26.85
C GLU A 43 0.70 -20.40 26.19
N ILE A 44 1.20 -19.58 25.27
CA ILE A 44 2.44 -19.81 24.53
C ILE A 44 3.49 -18.84 25.07
N ASN A 45 4.46 -19.38 25.80
CA ASN A 45 5.56 -18.62 26.38
C ASN A 45 6.79 -18.70 25.46
N PHE A 46 7.18 -17.59 24.84
CA PHE A 46 8.32 -17.52 23.94
C PHE A 46 9.64 -17.51 24.73
N LEU A 47 10.56 -18.40 24.40
CA LEU A 47 11.83 -18.58 25.11
C LEU A 47 12.83 -17.45 24.85
N ASN A 48 12.55 -16.56 23.88
CA ASN A 48 13.39 -15.39 23.61
C ASN A 48 13.29 -14.33 24.72
N GLY A 49 12.25 -14.40 25.59
CA GLY A 49 12.03 -13.49 26.71
C GLY A 49 11.71 -12.05 26.33
N LYS A 50 11.45 -11.76 25.05
CA LYS A 50 11.18 -10.40 24.55
C LYS A 50 9.69 -10.12 24.38
N SER A 51 8.94 -11.14 23.95
CA SER A 51 7.50 -11.06 23.70
C SER A 51 6.71 -11.43 24.96
N GLU A 52 5.52 -10.86 25.13
CA GLU A 52 4.58 -11.32 26.16
C GLU A 52 4.11 -12.76 25.87
N PRO A 53 3.49 -13.48 26.81
CA PRO A 53 2.84 -14.74 26.49
C PRO A 53 1.67 -14.51 25.52
N LEU A 54 1.57 -15.32 24.46
CA LEU A 54 0.37 -15.33 23.61
C LEU A 54 -0.70 -16.21 24.28
N ILE A 55 -1.85 -15.62 24.58
CA ILE A 55 -2.93 -16.27 25.35
C ILE A 55 -4.17 -16.47 24.47
N LEU A 56 -4.69 -17.69 24.43
CA LEU A 56 -5.97 -18.00 23.77
C LEU A 56 -6.93 -18.59 24.80
N SER A 57 -7.80 -17.76 25.36
CA SER A 57 -8.82 -18.15 26.34
C SER A 57 -10.20 -18.25 25.67
N LEU A 58 -10.78 -19.45 25.64
CA LEU A 58 -12.11 -19.68 25.06
C LEU A 58 -13.21 -19.50 26.11
N GLU A 59 -13.98 -18.43 25.96
CA GLU A 59 -15.13 -18.12 26.81
C GLU A 59 -16.38 -17.90 25.95
N ASN A 60 -17.47 -18.63 26.21
CA ASN A 60 -18.73 -18.51 25.46
C ASN A 60 -18.53 -18.60 23.92
N ASP A 61 -17.76 -19.58 23.47
CA ASP A 61 -17.34 -19.78 22.07
C ASP A 61 -16.55 -18.62 21.45
N LYS A 62 -15.95 -17.73 22.25
CA LYS A 62 -15.16 -16.58 21.79
C LYS A 62 -13.77 -16.58 22.39
N ILE A 63 -12.81 -16.09 21.60
CA ILE A 63 -11.49 -15.68 22.07
C ILE A 63 -11.31 -14.23 21.62
N GLU A 64 -11.06 -13.35 22.58
CA GLU A 64 -10.88 -11.91 22.38
C GLU A 64 -9.78 -11.43 23.32
N ASP A 65 -8.65 -11.03 22.75
CA ASP A 65 -7.52 -10.50 23.51
C ASP A 65 -6.52 -9.83 22.54
N PHE A 66 -5.37 -9.41 23.06
CA PHE A 66 -4.24 -8.92 22.30
C PHE A 66 -2.95 -9.66 22.69
N PHE A 67 -1.89 -9.41 21.95
CA PHE A 67 -0.57 -9.95 22.22
C PHE A 67 0.49 -8.95 21.76
N LYS A 68 1.38 -8.54 22.67
CA LYS A 68 2.52 -7.70 22.32
C LYS A 68 3.74 -8.54 22.01
N TRP A 69 4.19 -8.40 20.78
CA TRP A 69 5.34 -9.09 20.23
C TRP A 69 6.53 -8.13 20.13
N ASN A 70 7.72 -8.55 20.60
CA ASN A 70 8.98 -7.81 20.47
C ASN A 70 10.16 -8.70 20.03
N GLY A 71 9.88 -9.79 19.32
CA GLY A 71 10.87 -10.77 18.86
C GLY A 71 11.56 -10.38 17.54
N ASP A 72 11.96 -11.41 16.77
CA ASP A 72 12.45 -11.30 15.38
C ASP A 72 11.36 -11.58 14.32
N ASP A 73 11.44 -10.93 13.16
CA ASP A 73 10.35 -10.95 12.17
C ASP A 73 9.91 -12.37 11.76
N GLU A 74 10.83 -13.35 11.75
CA GLU A 74 10.48 -14.74 11.47
C GLU A 74 9.53 -15.32 12.53
N GLU A 75 9.79 -15.09 13.82
CA GLU A 75 8.88 -15.48 14.90
C GLU A 75 7.48 -14.88 14.66
N TYR A 76 7.39 -13.59 14.31
CA TYR A 76 6.11 -12.94 14.05
C TYR A 76 5.34 -13.62 12.92
N TYR A 77 5.99 -13.89 11.79
CA TYR A 77 5.34 -14.56 10.66
C TYR A 77 4.86 -15.97 11.00
N ARG A 78 5.60 -16.74 11.80
CA ARG A 78 5.15 -18.07 12.24
C ARG A 78 3.93 -17.98 13.18
N ILE A 79 3.81 -16.91 13.97
CA ILE A 79 2.59 -16.61 14.76
C ILE A 79 1.42 -16.32 13.82
N LEU A 80 1.63 -15.51 12.77
CA LEU A 80 0.60 -15.23 11.78
C LEU A 80 0.15 -16.51 11.04
N ASP A 81 1.07 -17.42 10.71
CA ASP A 81 0.77 -18.73 10.12
C ASP A 81 -0.15 -19.56 11.02
N MET A 82 0.09 -19.58 12.33
CA MET A 82 -0.77 -20.27 13.29
C MET A 82 -2.19 -19.71 13.27
N PHE A 83 -2.31 -18.37 13.24
CA PHE A 83 -3.61 -17.71 13.12
C PHE A 83 -4.30 -18.09 11.79
N ILE A 84 -3.60 -18.10 10.66
CA ILE A 84 -4.15 -18.59 9.39
C ILE A 84 -4.66 -20.03 9.51
N GLY A 85 -3.89 -20.91 10.15
CA GLY A 85 -4.27 -22.30 10.41
C GLY A 85 -5.54 -22.42 11.25
N LEU A 86 -5.72 -21.53 12.23
CA LEU A 86 -6.90 -21.47 13.10
C LEU A 86 -8.17 -21.03 12.37
N LYS A 87 -8.06 -20.17 11.34
CA LYS A 87 -9.19 -19.54 10.64
C LYS A 87 -10.36 -20.46 10.27
N PRO A 88 -10.17 -21.69 9.75
CA PRO A 88 -11.27 -22.58 9.37
C PRO A 88 -12.21 -22.97 10.52
N LEU A 89 -11.77 -22.88 11.78
CA LEU A 89 -12.59 -23.23 12.96
C LEU A 89 -13.63 -22.18 13.32
N PHE A 90 -13.50 -20.94 12.81
CA PHE A 90 -14.26 -19.79 13.31
C PHE A 90 -15.32 -19.30 12.32
N LYS A 91 -16.47 -18.87 12.83
CA LYS A 91 -17.55 -18.22 12.07
C LYS A 91 -17.35 -16.72 11.92
N SER A 92 -16.75 -16.08 12.93
CA SER A 92 -16.25 -14.71 12.88
C SER A 92 -14.77 -14.75 13.19
N TYR A 93 -13.97 -14.09 12.35
CA TYR A 93 -12.52 -14.11 12.48
C TYR A 93 -11.97 -12.74 12.10
N LYS A 94 -11.54 -11.98 13.11
CA LYS A 94 -10.95 -10.65 12.95
C LYS A 94 -9.61 -10.64 13.65
N ILE A 95 -8.58 -10.19 12.93
CA ILE A 95 -7.25 -9.94 13.43
C ILE A 95 -6.78 -8.64 12.80
N TRP A 96 -6.07 -7.82 13.56
CA TRP A 96 -5.43 -6.59 13.08
C TRP A 96 -4.22 -6.28 13.97
N ASP A 97 -3.33 -5.43 13.48
CA ASP A 97 -2.13 -5.01 14.18
C ASP A 97 -1.84 -3.53 13.95
N ASP A 98 -0.99 -2.96 14.80
CA ASP A 98 -0.67 -1.52 14.81
C ASP A 98 -0.11 -0.99 13.49
N PHE A 99 0.47 -1.85 12.64
CA PHE A 99 1.19 -1.48 11.43
C PHE A 99 0.59 -2.08 10.13
N GLY A 100 -0.55 -2.77 10.21
CA GLY A 100 -1.18 -3.44 9.07
C GLY A 100 -0.37 -4.60 8.47
N ILE A 101 0.54 -5.20 9.25
CA ILE A 101 1.36 -6.36 8.84
C ILE A 101 0.49 -7.57 8.54
N TRP A 102 -0.56 -7.81 9.33
CA TRP A 102 -1.52 -8.89 9.16
C TRP A 102 -2.22 -8.84 7.79
N ASP A 103 -2.72 -7.66 7.41
CA ASP A 103 -3.40 -7.47 6.13
C ASP A 103 -2.44 -7.70 4.96
N ASN A 104 -1.21 -7.18 5.06
CA ASN A 104 -0.15 -7.48 4.10
C ASN A 104 0.12 -8.99 3.98
N TYR A 105 0.27 -9.65 5.12
CA TYR A 105 0.67 -11.06 5.18
C TYR A 105 -0.40 -11.99 4.59
N ILE A 106 -1.68 -11.77 4.92
CA ILE A 106 -2.77 -12.52 4.28
C ILE A 106 -2.74 -12.37 2.77
N ILE A 107 -2.48 -11.15 2.30
CA ILE A 107 -2.51 -10.84 0.88
C ILE A 107 -1.33 -11.51 0.17
N GLN A 108 -0.12 -11.42 0.73
CA GLN A 108 1.07 -12.09 0.21
C GLN A 108 0.85 -13.60 -0.02
N ASN A 109 0.19 -14.27 0.93
CA ASN A 109 -0.08 -15.71 0.90
C ASN A 109 -1.19 -16.15 -0.07
N LYS A 110 -1.92 -15.23 -0.70
CA LYS A 110 -2.93 -15.56 -1.71
C LYS A 110 -2.35 -15.50 -3.14
N PRO A 111 -3.00 -16.09 -4.15
CA PRO A 111 -2.71 -15.78 -5.55
C PRO A 111 -2.79 -14.27 -5.80
N CYS A 112 -1.89 -13.73 -6.63
CA CYS A 112 -1.91 -12.30 -6.96
C CYS A 112 -3.15 -11.98 -7.79
N LYS A 113 -3.91 -10.95 -7.41
CA LYS A 113 -5.10 -10.52 -8.15
C LYS A 113 -4.77 -9.60 -9.31
N ILE A 114 -3.65 -8.89 -9.23
CA ILE A 114 -3.18 -8.03 -10.32
C ILE A 114 -2.60 -8.92 -11.40
N ILE A 115 -3.14 -8.80 -12.60
CA ILE A 115 -2.67 -9.51 -13.80
C ILE A 115 -1.72 -8.56 -14.54
N LYS A 116 -0.49 -9.03 -14.79
CA LYS A 116 0.47 -8.27 -15.58
C LYS A 116 -0.05 -8.12 -17.01
N ARG A 117 -0.09 -6.88 -17.50
CA ARG A 117 -0.38 -6.59 -18.90
C ARG A 117 0.79 -6.98 -19.78
N TYR A 118 0.49 -7.31 -21.02
CA TYR A 118 1.50 -7.62 -22.04
C TYR A 118 1.67 -6.51 -23.09
N SER A 119 0.77 -5.53 -23.09
CA SER A 119 0.80 -4.42 -24.04
C SER A 119 0.26 -3.13 -23.44
N LEU A 120 0.82 -2.02 -23.91
CA LEU A 120 0.35 -0.66 -23.68
C LEU A 120 -0.68 -0.28 -24.75
N THR A 121 -1.70 0.48 -24.34
CA THR A 121 -2.65 1.15 -25.25
C THR A 121 -1.96 2.26 -26.02
N ASP A 122 -2.57 2.76 -27.09
CA ASP A 122 -2.01 3.84 -27.90
C ASP A 122 -1.66 5.10 -27.08
N LYS A 123 -2.52 5.48 -26.11
CA LYS A 123 -2.24 6.62 -25.22
C LYS A 123 -1.03 6.37 -24.32
N GLU A 124 -0.90 5.15 -23.80
CA GLU A 124 0.23 4.75 -22.95
C GLU A 124 1.52 4.55 -23.76
N GLN A 125 1.43 4.18 -25.04
CA GLN A 125 2.57 4.17 -25.96
C GLN A 125 3.07 5.59 -26.25
N LYS A 126 2.18 6.58 -26.39
CA LYS A 126 2.58 8.00 -26.47
C LYS A 126 3.32 8.45 -25.20
N LEU A 127 2.89 8.02 -24.02
CA LEU A 127 3.62 8.25 -22.77
C LEU A 127 5.01 7.60 -22.78
N LEU A 128 5.11 6.35 -23.22
CA LEU A 128 6.39 5.65 -23.36
C LEU A 128 7.34 6.42 -24.30
N GLN A 129 6.84 6.88 -25.45
CA GLN A 129 7.64 7.67 -26.37
C GLN A 129 8.11 8.99 -25.73
N ARG A 130 7.23 9.68 -24.99
CA ARG A 130 7.60 10.87 -24.20
C ARG A 130 8.71 10.58 -23.19
N ILE A 131 8.69 9.42 -22.53
CA ILE A 131 9.80 9.01 -21.65
C ILE A 131 11.08 8.92 -22.46
N ILE A 132 11.09 8.13 -23.53
CA ILE A 132 12.28 7.87 -24.36
C ILE A 132 12.89 9.18 -24.86
N ASP A 133 12.04 10.10 -25.34
CA ASP A 133 12.47 11.40 -25.85
C ASP A 133 13.05 12.29 -24.73
N ASN A 134 12.55 12.15 -23.51
CA ASN A 134 12.98 12.93 -22.36
C ASN A 134 14.17 12.32 -21.62
N THR A 135 14.40 11.00 -21.67
CA THR A 135 15.59 10.39 -21.06
C THR A 135 16.89 10.99 -21.62
N LYS A 136 16.86 11.49 -22.86
CA LYS A 136 17.98 12.16 -23.53
C LYS A 136 18.11 13.66 -23.19
N LYS A 137 17.13 14.23 -22.48
CA LYS A 137 17.09 15.66 -22.14
C LYS A 137 17.35 15.86 -20.66
N GLU A 138 18.08 16.91 -20.33
CA GLU A 138 18.23 17.36 -18.95
C GLU A 138 16.87 17.77 -18.35
N TYR A 139 16.79 17.80 -17.01
CA TYR A 139 15.62 18.35 -16.33
C TYR A 139 15.59 19.86 -16.52
N SER A 140 14.42 20.38 -16.84
CA SER A 140 14.16 21.82 -16.79
C SER A 140 14.24 22.32 -15.34
N GLN A 141 14.52 23.62 -15.19
CA GLN A 141 14.60 24.24 -13.86
C GLN A 141 13.31 24.06 -13.05
N THR A 142 12.15 24.13 -13.70
CA THR A 142 10.86 23.92 -13.05
C THR A 142 10.68 22.47 -12.60
N GLU A 143 11.12 21.47 -13.39
CA GLU A 143 11.11 20.07 -12.95
C GLU A 143 11.98 19.89 -11.70
N ILE A 144 13.17 20.50 -11.66
CA ILE A 144 14.08 20.44 -10.51
C ILE A 144 13.43 21.07 -9.26
N GLU A 145 12.79 22.23 -9.40
CA GLU A 145 12.06 22.90 -8.30
C GLU A 145 10.96 22.01 -7.72
N ILE A 146 10.13 21.40 -8.57
CA ILE A 146 9.06 20.47 -8.12
C ILE A 146 9.66 19.27 -7.39
N LEU A 147 10.70 18.65 -7.95
CA LEU A 147 11.36 17.48 -7.35
C LEU A 147 11.97 17.83 -5.98
N HIS A 148 12.61 18.99 -5.85
CA HIS A 148 13.16 19.44 -4.57
C HIS A 148 12.08 19.58 -3.48
N ILE A 149 10.91 20.10 -3.83
CA ILE A 149 9.77 20.19 -2.90
C ILE A 149 9.27 18.79 -2.54
N MET A 150 9.07 17.91 -3.54
CA MET A 150 8.57 16.54 -3.31
C MET A 150 9.47 15.73 -2.37
N TYR A 151 10.79 15.93 -2.45
CA TYR A 151 11.78 15.19 -1.66
C TYR A 151 12.39 16.00 -0.52
N HIS A 152 11.80 17.13 -0.13
CA HIS A 152 12.26 17.93 1.02
C HIS A 152 13.72 18.39 0.94
N TYR A 153 14.22 18.65 -0.27
CA TYR A 153 15.65 18.91 -0.51
C TYR A 153 16.58 17.82 0.02
N LYS A 154 16.08 16.61 0.27
CA LYS A 154 16.88 15.43 0.64
C LYS A 154 17.41 14.76 -0.62
N GLU A 155 18.55 14.10 -0.50
CA GLU A 155 19.13 13.25 -1.55
C GLU A 155 18.42 11.88 -1.64
N ILE A 156 17.08 11.90 -1.69
CA ILE A 156 16.27 10.68 -1.88
C ILE A 156 15.92 10.59 -3.37
N ALA A 157 16.23 9.45 -3.99
CA ALA A 157 15.85 9.17 -5.37
C ALA A 157 14.57 8.31 -5.44
N PRO A 158 13.68 8.56 -6.42
CA PRO A 158 12.57 7.64 -6.70
C PRO A 158 13.10 6.26 -7.12
N PHE A 159 12.31 5.21 -6.88
CA PHE A 159 12.59 3.88 -7.41
C PHE A 159 12.47 3.83 -8.95
N SER A 160 11.59 4.64 -9.54
CA SER A 160 11.52 4.89 -10.99
C SER A 160 11.63 6.38 -11.29
N LYS A 161 12.73 6.76 -11.94
CA LYS A 161 12.94 8.12 -12.45
C LYS A 161 11.98 8.45 -13.60
N ASN A 162 11.65 7.47 -14.44
CA ASN A 162 10.78 7.71 -15.60
C ASN A 162 9.34 8.01 -15.17
N ILE A 163 8.77 7.20 -14.27
CA ILE A 163 7.43 7.43 -13.73
C ILE A 163 7.39 8.75 -12.95
N CYS A 164 8.38 9.01 -12.10
CA CYS A 164 8.49 10.27 -11.37
C CYS A 164 8.48 11.48 -12.31
N ARG A 165 9.32 11.45 -13.36
CA ARG A 165 9.42 12.55 -14.33
C ARG A 165 8.12 12.79 -15.10
N ILE A 166 7.43 11.74 -15.56
CA ILE A 166 6.13 11.91 -16.24
C ILE A 166 5.12 12.58 -15.33
N ILE A 167 4.99 12.08 -14.09
CA ILE A 167 4.04 12.65 -13.13
C ILE A 167 4.33 14.13 -12.92
N VAL A 168 5.60 14.51 -12.76
CA VAL A 168 6.01 15.91 -12.60
C VAL A 168 5.72 16.75 -13.85
N GLN A 169 6.00 16.23 -15.05
CA GLN A 169 5.73 16.94 -16.29
C GLN A 169 4.24 17.18 -16.53
N ASP A 170 3.44 16.15 -16.28
CA ASP A 170 1.98 16.24 -16.37
C ASP A 170 1.44 17.23 -15.32
N PHE A 171 1.97 17.18 -14.10
CA PHE A 171 1.64 18.15 -13.05
C PHE A 171 1.96 19.60 -13.44
N ILE A 172 3.16 19.84 -13.99
CA ILE A 172 3.58 21.16 -14.51
C ILE A 172 2.62 21.63 -15.59
N LYS A 173 2.22 20.73 -16.51
CA LYS A 173 1.30 21.05 -17.60
C LYS A 173 -0.12 21.33 -17.12
N ILE A 174 -0.64 20.56 -16.16
CA ILE A 174 -1.99 20.75 -15.58
C ILE A 174 -2.16 22.17 -15.03
N PHE A 175 -1.13 22.71 -14.40
CA PHE A 175 -1.19 24.03 -13.77
C PHE A 175 -0.49 25.14 -14.57
N ASP A 176 0.03 24.87 -15.77
CA ASP A 176 0.86 25.80 -16.55
C ASP A 176 1.95 26.47 -15.69
N ILE A 177 2.79 25.64 -15.05
CA ILE A 177 3.82 26.11 -14.13
C ILE A 177 5.05 26.54 -14.93
N LYS A 178 5.28 27.85 -15.00
CA LYS A 178 6.55 28.42 -15.48
C LYS A 178 7.54 28.65 -14.33
N THR A 179 7.02 28.92 -13.15
CA THR A 179 7.78 29.19 -11.92
C THR A 179 6.88 28.95 -10.72
N MET A 180 7.44 28.43 -9.62
CA MET A 180 6.66 28.18 -8.42
C MET A 180 6.47 29.46 -7.59
N THR A 181 5.30 30.10 -7.75
CA THR A 181 4.93 31.31 -6.99
C THR A 181 3.98 30.97 -5.84
N SER A 182 3.87 31.84 -4.83
CA SER A 182 2.92 31.67 -3.72
C SER A 182 1.46 31.56 -4.19
N LYS A 183 1.09 32.28 -5.27
CA LYS A 183 -0.24 32.17 -5.88
C LYS A 183 -0.46 30.80 -6.54
N LYS A 184 0.57 30.26 -7.20
CA LYS A 184 0.50 28.93 -7.83
C LYS A 184 0.39 27.83 -6.77
N LEU A 185 1.14 27.98 -5.69
CA LEU A 185 1.07 27.14 -4.51
C LEU A 185 -0.35 27.07 -3.93
N GLU A 186 -1.00 28.22 -3.72
CA GLU A 186 -2.38 28.28 -3.23
C GLU A 186 -3.36 27.60 -4.20
N GLN A 187 -3.19 27.80 -5.52
CA GLN A 187 -4.01 27.12 -6.52
C GLN A 187 -3.87 25.59 -6.44
N ILE A 188 -2.64 25.10 -6.27
CA ILE A 188 -2.35 23.67 -6.15
C ILE A 188 -3.00 23.10 -4.88
N ILE A 189 -2.84 23.77 -3.73
CA ILE A 189 -3.40 23.34 -2.45
C ILE A 189 -4.93 23.29 -2.54
N ASN A 190 -5.57 24.33 -3.10
CA ASN A 190 -7.02 24.36 -3.25
C ASN A 190 -7.50 23.24 -4.16
N ALA A 191 -6.87 23.06 -5.33
CA ALA A 191 -7.20 21.97 -6.23
C ALA A 191 -6.98 20.60 -5.59
N ALA A 192 -5.94 20.44 -4.78
CA ALA A 192 -5.68 19.22 -4.03
C ALA A 192 -6.81 18.96 -3.02
N ASN A 193 -7.16 19.92 -2.18
CA ASN A 193 -8.25 19.77 -1.19
C ASN A 193 -9.61 19.53 -1.87
N GLU A 194 -9.87 20.13 -3.04
CA GLU A 194 -11.06 19.85 -3.85
C GLU A 194 -11.12 18.44 -4.42
N VAL A 195 -9.99 17.70 -4.48
CA VAL A 195 -9.97 16.31 -4.97
C VAL A 195 -9.54 15.30 -3.91
N ASN A 196 -9.04 15.77 -2.76
CA ASN A 196 -8.48 15.00 -1.65
C ASN A 196 -9.48 14.90 -0.49
N TRP A 197 -10.62 14.28 -0.75
CA TRP A 197 -11.67 14.09 0.27
C TRP A 197 -11.47 12.81 1.09
N PHE A 198 -10.22 12.45 1.40
CA PHE A 198 -9.94 11.34 2.31
C PHE A 198 -10.04 11.82 3.74
N ASP A 199 -11.21 11.59 4.35
CA ASP A 199 -11.44 11.47 5.79
C ASP A 199 -10.36 12.11 6.70
N GLY A 200 -10.20 13.44 6.63
CA GLY A 200 -9.40 14.29 7.52
C GLY A 200 -7.90 13.99 7.70
N TYR A 201 -7.33 12.96 7.07
CA TYR A 201 -5.93 12.56 7.31
C TYR A 201 -4.90 13.46 6.62
N LEU A 202 -5.34 14.22 5.60
CA LEU A 202 -4.48 15.04 4.75
C LEU A 202 -5.20 16.34 4.36
N ASP A 203 -5.62 17.15 5.34
CA ASP A 203 -5.96 18.54 5.06
C ASP A 203 -4.67 19.27 4.67
N PHE A 204 -4.49 19.58 3.39
CA PHE A 204 -3.29 20.27 2.95
C PHE A 204 -3.37 21.74 3.35
N THR A 205 -2.52 22.12 4.30
CA THR A 205 -2.29 23.50 4.71
C THR A 205 -0.97 23.99 4.17
N LYS A 206 -0.74 25.30 4.23
CA LYS A 206 0.59 25.85 3.91
C LYS A 206 1.68 25.31 4.84
N GLU A 207 1.33 24.91 6.08
CA GLU A 207 2.29 24.40 7.05
C GLU A 207 2.73 22.95 6.79
N ASN A 208 1.83 22.07 6.32
CA ASN A 208 2.16 20.67 6.01
C ASN A 208 2.44 20.40 4.51
N TYR A 209 2.25 21.40 3.66
CA TYR A 209 2.39 21.30 2.21
C TYR A 209 3.69 20.62 1.78
N MET A 210 4.84 21.00 2.37
CA MET A 210 6.12 20.39 2.00
C MET A 210 6.12 18.89 2.29
N PHE A 211 5.59 18.47 3.46
CA PHE A 211 5.55 17.07 3.91
C PHE A 211 4.70 16.20 3.03
N GLU A 212 3.60 16.75 2.56
CA GLU A 212 2.61 16.01 1.80
C GLU A 212 2.70 16.23 0.28
N PHE A 213 3.66 17.03 -0.20
CA PHE A 213 3.66 17.51 -1.58
C PHE A 213 3.72 16.37 -2.61
N ILE A 214 4.46 15.31 -2.31
CA ILE A 214 4.51 14.13 -3.17
C ILE A 214 3.13 13.47 -3.33
N TYR A 215 2.33 13.41 -2.25
CA TYR A 215 0.98 12.89 -2.28
C TYR A 215 0.04 13.84 -3.03
N ILE A 216 0.21 15.16 -2.87
CA ILE A 216 -0.53 16.18 -3.64
C ILE A 216 -0.30 15.98 -5.15
N VAL A 217 0.97 15.89 -5.57
CA VAL A 217 1.35 15.73 -6.98
C VAL A 217 0.73 14.46 -7.57
N VAL A 218 0.83 13.32 -6.86
CA VAL A 218 0.24 12.04 -7.31
C VAL A 218 -1.29 12.10 -7.30
N ALA A 219 -1.91 12.70 -6.28
CA ALA A 219 -3.36 12.84 -6.19
C ALA A 219 -3.91 13.65 -7.37
N ILE A 220 -3.29 14.79 -7.68
CA ILE A 220 -3.66 15.60 -8.84
C ILE A 220 -3.48 14.79 -10.12
N TRP A 221 -2.34 14.11 -10.29
CA TRP A 221 -2.11 13.29 -11.47
C TRP A 221 -3.21 12.22 -11.66
N ILE A 222 -3.59 11.48 -10.60
CA ILE A 222 -4.69 10.51 -10.66
C ILE A 222 -6.03 11.17 -10.99
N ASN A 223 -6.35 12.31 -10.38
CA ASN A 223 -7.65 12.93 -10.57
C ASN A 223 -7.81 13.57 -11.97
N PHE A 224 -6.73 14.12 -12.51
CA PHE A 224 -6.76 14.89 -13.76
C PHE A 224 -6.38 14.06 -14.99
N CYS A 225 -5.55 13.03 -14.84
CA CYS A 225 -5.03 12.26 -15.97
C CYS A 225 -5.78 10.96 -16.26
N PHE A 226 -6.65 10.51 -15.35
CA PHE A 226 -7.28 9.21 -15.42
C PHE A 226 -8.80 9.28 -15.44
N SER A 227 -9.41 8.31 -16.11
CA SER A 227 -10.82 7.97 -15.96
C SER A 227 -11.01 6.72 -15.11
N TYR A 228 -12.20 6.53 -14.53
CA TYR A 228 -12.51 5.37 -13.68
C TYR A 228 -13.65 4.55 -14.24
N LYS A 229 -13.40 3.26 -14.53
CA LYS A 229 -14.41 2.28 -14.97
C LYS A 229 -15.36 2.80 -16.06
N ASN A 230 -14.83 3.57 -17.02
CA ASN A 230 -15.59 4.21 -18.11
C ASN A 230 -16.67 5.19 -17.66
N LYS A 231 -16.58 5.74 -16.45
CA LYS A 231 -17.55 6.71 -15.91
C LYS A 231 -17.19 8.16 -16.20
N GLY A 232 -15.99 8.42 -16.73
CA GLY A 232 -15.45 9.78 -16.95
C GLY A 232 -14.17 10.03 -16.15
N LEU A 233 -13.66 11.26 -16.26
CA LEU A 233 -12.44 11.72 -15.58
C LEU A 233 -12.64 11.72 -14.07
N VAL A 234 -11.65 11.23 -13.33
CA VAL A 234 -11.76 11.01 -11.88
C VAL A 234 -12.16 12.28 -11.11
N LYS A 235 -11.63 13.46 -11.47
CA LYS A 235 -11.98 14.74 -10.85
C LYS A 235 -13.45 15.14 -11.00
N GLU A 236 -14.15 14.64 -12.02
CA GLU A 236 -15.55 14.98 -12.33
C GLU A 236 -16.53 13.98 -11.71
N LEU A 237 -16.01 12.91 -11.11
CA LEU A 237 -16.84 11.83 -10.61
C LEU A 237 -17.36 12.10 -9.20
N PRO A 238 -18.65 11.81 -8.94
CA PRO A 238 -19.20 11.90 -7.59
C PRO A 238 -18.60 10.82 -6.66
N PHE A 239 -18.51 11.14 -5.37
CA PHE A 239 -17.92 10.27 -4.35
C PHE A 239 -18.68 8.97 -4.10
N ASN A 240 -19.98 8.94 -4.41
CA ASN A 240 -20.82 7.77 -4.21
C ASN A 240 -20.53 6.63 -5.20
N ILE A 241 -19.58 6.80 -6.13
CA ILE A 241 -19.14 5.71 -6.99
C ILE A 241 -18.45 4.64 -6.15
N ARG A 242 -19.16 3.53 -5.98
CA ARG A 242 -18.70 2.35 -5.23
C ARG A 242 -17.26 1.98 -5.57
N GLY A 243 -16.40 2.06 -4.56
CA GLY A 243 -15.00 1.64 -4.62
C GLY A 243 -14.02 2.65 -5.24
N LEU A 244 -14.48 3.80 -5.73
CA LEU A 244 -13.62 4.86 -6.27
C LEU A 244 -12.65 5.38 -5.20
N GLU A 245 -13.17 5.76 -4.04
CA GLU A 245 -12.40 6.29 -2.91
C GLU A 245 -11.26 5.34 -2.50
N SER A 246 -11.59 4.10 -2.11
CA SER A 246 -10.58 3.09 -1.78
C SER A 246 -9.58 2.80 -2.91
N SER A 247 -9.98 2.94 -4.18
CA SER A 247 -9.08 2.78 -5.34
C SER A 247 -8.14 3.99 -5.47
N LYS A 248 -8.63 5.22 -5.32
CA LYS A 248 -7.81 6.44 -5.34
C LYS A 248 -6.76 6.37 -4.22
N LEU A 249 -7.16 5.97 -3.02
CA LEU A 249 -6.25 5.87 -1.87
C LEU A 249 -5.13 4.85 -2.14
N ALA A 250 -5.50 3.69 -2.67
CA ALA A 250 -4.55 2.65 -3.03
C ALA A 250 -3.61 3.09 -4.17
N ALA A 251 -4.12 3.82 -5.16
CA ALA A 251 -3.30 4.36 -6.25
C ALA A 251 -2.28 5.37 -5.72
N ILE A 252 -2.72 6.33 -4.90
CA ILE A 252 -1.85 7.37 -4.36
C ILE A 252 -0.72 6.74 -3.54
N TYR A 253 -1.07 5.99 -2.49
CA TYR A 253 -0.08 5.39 -1.61
C TYR A 253 0.77 4.34 -2.31
N GLY A 254 0.16 3.57 -3.19
CA GLY A 254 0.85 2.53 -3.91
C GLY A 254 1.82 3.06 -4.96
N ILE A 255 1.51 4.18 -5.63
CA ILE A 255 2.45 4.85 -6.54
C ILE A 255 3.61 5.45 -5.73
N THR A 256 3.32 6.16 -4.64
CA THR A 256 4.36 6.78 -3.81
C THR A 256 5.29 5.73 -3.19
N SER A 257 4.75 4.63 -2.69
CA SER A 257 5.52 3.57 -2.04
C SER A 257 6.30 2.70 -3.03
N ASN A 258 5.68 2.29 -4.14
CA ASN A 258 6.32 1.34 -5.05
C ASN A 258 7.18 2.02 -6.11
N PHE A 259 6.91 3.27 -6.51
CA PHE A 259 7.63 3.92 -7.62
C PHE A 259 8.43 5.15 -7.17
N LEU A 260 7.96 5.89 -6.18
CA LEU A 260 8.57 7.17 -5.79
C LEU A 260 9.40 7.11 -4.50
N ASN A 261 9.57 5.92 -3.91
CA ASN A 261 10.38 5.73 -2.69
C ASN A 261 9.91 6.63 -1.52
N CYS A 262 8.59 6.70 -1.31
CA CYS A 262 8.00 7.42 -0.19
C CYS A 262 7.07 6.49 0.59
N HIS A 263 7.42 6.24 1.86
CA HIS A 263 6.69 5.30 2.72
C HIS A 263 5.30 5.85 3.04
N SER A 264 4.27 5.06 2.72
CA SER A 264 2.89 5.35 3.07
C SER A 264 2.47 4.54 4.31
N GLY A 265 2.07 5.22 5.38
CA GLY A 265 1.65 4.58 6.64
C GLY A 265 0.32 3.81 6.59
N THR A 266 -0.43 3.90 5.48
CA THR A 266 -1.77 3.29 5.37
C THR A 266 -1.76 2.13 4.38
N ILE A 267 -2.07 0.94 4.88
CA ILE A 267 -2.10 -0.30 4.11
C ILE A 267 -3.53 -0.82 4.10
N ASN A 268 -4.30 -0.40 3.09
CA ASN A 268 -5.55 -1.09 2.79
C ASN A 268 -5.27 -2.32 1.92
N SER A 269 -6.23 -3.24 1.84
CA SER A 269 -6.07 -4.50 1.09
C SER A 269 -5.72 -4.34 -0.40
N LYS A 270 -6.03 -3.20 -1.03
CA LYS A 270 -5.64 -2.94 -2.42
C LYS A 270 -4.16 -2.54 -2.51
N HIS A 271 -3.69 -1.68 -1.60
CA HIS A 271 -2.28 -1.29 -1.53
C HIS A 271 -1.37 -2.50 -1.24
N ALA A 272 -1.74 -3.35 -0.29
CA ALA A 272 -1.01 -4.59 -0.03
C ALA A 272 -0.93 -5.54 -1.25
N GLU A 273 -1.99 -5.61 -2.07
CA GLU A 273 -1.98 -6.40 -3.31
C GLU A 273 -1.01 -5.83 -4.34
N MET A 274 -0.86 -4.50 -4.39
CA MET A 274 0.12 -3.83 -5.25
C MET A 274 1.55 -4.15 -4.82
N ASN A 275 1.85 -4.03 -3.52
CA ASN A 275 3.19 -4.33 -2.99
C ASN A 275 3.58 -5.77 -3.32
N LYS A 276 2.64 -6.71 -3.15
CA LYS A 276 2.82 -8.11 -3.54
C LYS A 276 3.04 -8.28 -5.05
N PHE A 277 2.28 -7.60 -5.89
CA PHE A 277 2.43 -7.67 -7.34
C PHE A 277 3.81 -7.17 -7.79
N VAL A 278 4.26 -6.04 -7.26
CA VAL A 278 5.58 -5.48 -7.55
C VAL A 278 6.68 -6.43 -7.08
N ALA A 279 6.64 -6.89 -5.82
CA ALA A 279 7.61 -7.84 -5.29
C ALA A 279 7.70 -9.13 -6.13
N LYS A 280 6.55 -9.69 -6.56
CA LYS A 280 6.52 -10.87 -7.45
C LYS A 280 7.07 -10.56 -8.84
N SER A 281 6.81 -9.38 -9.38
CA SER A 281 7.24 -9.00 -10.73
C SER A 281 8.73 -8.71 -10.83
N LEU A 282 9.35 -8.26 -9.74
CA LEU A 282 10.78 -7.97 -9.68
C LEU A 282 11.63 -9.19 -9.33
N SER A 283 11.02 -10.30 -8.90
CA SER A 283 11.72 -11.47 -8.36
C SER A 283 12.73 -11.13 -7.25
N CYS A 284 12.58 -9.98 -6.60
CA CYS A 284 13.45 -9.49 -5.55
C CYS A 284 12.62 -8.79 -4.48
N SER A 285 13.09 -8.86 -3.23
CA SER A 285 12.48 -8.17 -2.10
C SER A 285 12.78 -6.66 -2.09
N ASN A 286 13.52 -6.17 -3.08
CA ASN A 286 14.09 -4.83 -3.06
C ASN A 286 13.57 -3.94 -4.21
N PRO A 287 12.71 -2.95 -3.94
CA PRO A 287 12.18 -2.05 -4.96
C PRO A 287 13.22 -1.14 -5.63
N PHE A 288 14.48 -1.08 -5.13
CA PHE A 288 15.58 -0.35 -5.80
C PHE A 288 15.86 -0.82 -7.24
N PHE A 289 15.37 -2.00 -7.64
CA PHE A 289 15.58 -2.55 -8.98
C PHE A 289 14.61 -2.03 -10.06
N LEU A 290 13.57 -1.25 -9.72
CA LEU A 290 12.61 -0.75 -10.73
C LEU A 290 13.26 0.05 -11.85
N SER A 291 14.15 0.99 -11.49
CA SER A 291 14.90 1.82 -12.45
C SER A 291 15.79 1.03 -13.42
N GLN A 292 16.03 -0.26 -13.16
CA GLN A 292 16.87 -1.13 -13.99
C GLN A 292 16.06 -1.95 -15.01
N LEU A 293 14.72 -1.92 -14.95
CA LEU A 293 13.85 -2.72 -15.82
C LEU A 293 13.58 -2.09 -17.19
N GLY A 294 13.89 -0.80 -17.34
CA GLY A 294 13.55 -0.01 -18.52
C GLY A 294 12.13 0.58 -18.46
N ALA A 295 11.96 1.71 -19.15
CA ALA A 295 10.74 2.53 -19.12
C ALA A 295 9.46 1.78 -19.50
N GLU A 296 9.54 0.89 -20.49
CA GLU A 296 8.39 0.10 -20.93
C GLU A 296 7.90 -0.84 -19.83
N THR A 297 8.81 -1.59 -19.20
CA THR A 297 8.48 -2.50 -18.10
C THR A 297 7.90 -1.73 -16.91
N GLU A 298 8.49 -0.59 -16.56
CA GLU A 298 7.99 0.27 -15.49
C GLU A 298 6.55 0.73 -15.75
N LEU A 299 6.23 1.17 -16.98
CA LEU A 299 4.87 1.55 -17.37
C LEU A 299 3.90 0.35 -17.37
N ILE A 300 4.33 -0.81 -17.88
CA ILE A 300 3.51 -2.02 -17.84
C ILE A 300 3.11 -2.37 -16.41
N LEU A 301 4.05 -2.28 -15.45
CA LEU A 301 3.76 -2.55 -14.05
C LEU A 301 2.78 -1.52 -13.47
N LEU A 302 3.03 -0.22 -13.72
CA LEU A 302 2.15 0.86 -13.27
C LEU A 302 0.73 0.72 -13.83
N PHE A 303 0.57 0.46 -15.12
CA PHE A 303 -0.75 0.34 -15.73
C PHE A 303 -1.44 -0.98 -15.40
N SER A 304 -0.71 -2.07 -15.12
CA SER A 304 -1.32 -3.29 -14.56
C SER A 304 -1.97 -3.01 -13.19
N ILE A 305 -1.29 -2.23 -12.35
CA ILE A 305 -1.80 -1.76 -11.06
C ILE A 305 -3.04 -0.88 -11.26
N LEU A 306 -2.95 0.12 -12.15
CA LEU A 306 -4.02 1.10 -12.34
C LEU A 306 -5.27 0.44 -12.93
N ASP A 307 -5.11 -0.50 -13.86
CA ASP A 307 -6.22 -1.30 -14.40
C ASP A 307 -6.91 -2.14 -13.31
N TYR A 308 -6.14 -2.78 -12.42
CA TYR A 308 -6.70 -3.50 -11.27
C TYR A 308 -7.54 -2.58 -10.36
N LEU A 309 -7.06 -1.35 -10.16
CA LEU A 309 -7.79 -0.34 -9.39
C LEU A 309 -8.99 0.23 -10.14
N GLY A 310 -9.07 0.04 -11.47
CA GLY A 310 -10.15 0.50 -12.34
C GLY A 310 -9.87 1.84 -13.03
N PHE A 311 -8.63 2.32 -13.00
CA PHE A 311 -8.20 3.55 -13.66
C PHE A 311 -7.69 3.30 -15.07
N ARG A 312 -7.95 4.25 -15.97
CA ARG A 312 -7.43 4.25 -17.34
C ARG A 312 -6.82 5.61 -17.64
N TYR A 313 -5.63 5.64 -18.22
CA TYR A 313 -5.01 6.90 -18.62
C TYR A 313 -5.77 7.50 -19.79
N ASP A 314 -6.26 8.73 -19.65
CA ASP A 314 -7.25 9.29 -20.57
C ASP A 314 -6.84 10.61 -21.23
N VAL A 315 -5.73 11.20 -20.80
CA VAL A 315 -5.36 12.53 -21.31
C VAL A 315 -4.34 12.44 -22.44
N GLU A 316 -4.65 13.12 -23.54
CA GLU A 316 -3.65 13.46 -24.56
C GLU A 316 -2.95 14.76 -24.15
N MET A 317 -1.83 14.61 -23.43
CA MET A 317 -0.90 15.69 -23.08
C MET A 317 0.32 15.65 -23.98
#